data_AF-A0A6G6YLI9-F1
#
_entry.id   AF-A0A6G6YLI9-F1
#
_cell.length_a   1.000
_cell.length_b   1.000
_cell.length_c   1.000
_cell.angle_alpha   90.00
_cell.angle_beta   90.00
_cell.angle_gamma   90.00
#
_symmetry.space_group_name_H-M   'P 1'
#
loop_
_entity.id
_entity.type
_entity.pdbx_description
1 polymer ?
#
loop_
_entity_poly.entity_id
_entity_poly.type
_entity_poly.pdbx_seq_one_letter_code
_entity_poly.pdbx_strand_id
1 'polypeptide(L)'
;MRLQELTFEEWLEHAFGRAVRLQQAPWYFDPGHDWWDPAPAQAIAYLTRLFENPEPALEGFADRQIAQGLTYLVNTMASGDSGWFCSTEVPVKERIRSIEAIGPFFERLFKPRCTPHLSHLSEVDAGPLNGVCYMWWDVFPSLALATDPNLPTLHDCALRTMQRTVQLDSIACQESALHGLGHWQPKYQEKVAAIIDDFCEAYPDTDPRLLAYAESARCGCVL
;
A
#
# COMPACT_ATOMS: atom_id res chain seq x y z
N MET A 1 -24.51 4.92 -6.38
CA MET A 1 -24.54 4.49 -7.80
C MET A 1 -23.21 3.81 -8.14
N ARG A 2 -23.03 3.20 -9.32
CA ARG A 2 -21.71 2.69 -9.75
C ARG A 2 -21.16 3.60 -10.85
N LEU A 3 -19.93 4.08 -10.68
CA LEU A 3 -19.20 4.89 -11.65
C LEU A 3 -18.24 3.98 -12.41
N GLN A 4 -18.41 3.88 -13.72
CA GLN A 4 -17.58 3.00 -14.56
C GLN A 4 -16.67 3.80 -15.48
N GLU A 5 -17.13 4.94 -15.98
CA GLU A 5 -16.41 5.74 -16.97
C GLU A 5 -15.94 7.06 -16.35
N LEU A 6 -14.87 6.97 -15.56
CA LEU A 6 -14.11 8.13 -15.13
C LEU A 6 -12.83 8.20 -15.96
N THR A 7 -12.48 9.40 -16.43
CA THR A 7 -11.11 9.70 -16.84
C THR A 7 -10.16 9.57 -15.65
N PHE A 8 -8.85 9.57 -15.89
CA PHE A 8 -7.88 9.47 -14.81
C PHE A 8 -7.99 10.67 -13.86
N GLU A 9 -8.19 11.86 -14.40
CA GLU A 9 -8.31 13.10 -13.65
C GLU A 9 -9.63 13.16 -12.84
N GLU A 10 -10.75 12.71 -13.41
CA GLU A 10 -12.01 12.57 -12.67
C GLU A 10 -11.93 11.48 -11.58
N TRP A 11 -11.20 10.40 -11.84
CA TRP A 11 -10.95 9.36 -10.85
C TRP A 11 -10.11 9.86 -9.67
N LEU A 12 -9.08 10.66 -9.93
CA LEU A 12 -8.30 11.32 -8.87
C LEU A 12 -9.19 12.23 -8.02
N GLU A 13 -10.01 13.08 -8.66
CA GLU A 13 -10.93 13.96 -7.93
C GLU A 13 -11.96 13.17 -7.12
N HIS A 14 -12.49 12.08 -7.67
CA HIS A 14 -13.43 11.21 -6.96
C HIS A 14 -12.81 10.57 -5.71
N ALA A 15 -11.56 10.09 -5.82
CA ALA A 15 -10.86 9.40 -4.74
C ALA A 15 -10.25 10.37 -3.70
N PHE A 16 -9.77 11.55 -4.10
CA PHE A 16 -8.96 12.43 -3.26
C PHE A 16 -9.59 13.82 -3.01
N GLY A 17 -10.52 14.28 -3.86
CA GLY A 17 -11.08 15.62 -3.79
C GLY A 17 -12.08 15.86 -2.65
N ARG A 18 -12.56 14.80 -2.01
CA ARG A 18 -13.57 14.91 -0.95
C ARG A 18 -12.97 15.51 0.33
N ALA A 19 -13.75 16.37 0.98
CA ALA A 19 -13.35 16.99 2.24
C ALA A 19 -13.24 15.94 3.37
N VAL A 20 -12.16 16.03 4.15
CA VAL A 20 -11.92 15.13 5.29
C VAL A 20 -12.75 15.58 6.48
N ARG A 21 -13.57 14.68 7.02
CA ARG A 21 -14.44 14.93 8.17
C ARG A 21 -13.76 14.45 9.46
N LEU A 22 -13.42 15.37 10.36
CA LEU A 22 -12.65 15.04 11.58
C LEU A 22 -13.47 14.34 12.67
N GLN A 23 -14.79 14.50 12.67
CA GLN A 23 -15.70 13.99 13.71
C GLN A 23 -16.75 13.01 13.17
N GLN A 24 -16.60 12.56 11.93
CA GLN A 24 -17.53 11.64 11.28
C GLN A 24 -16.76 10.52 10.61
N ALA A 25 -17.45 9.43 10.28
CA ALA A 25 -16.88 8.37 9.49
C ALA A 25 -16.33 8.92 8.15
N PRO A 26 -15.31 8.27 7.57
CA PRO A 26 -14.88 8.56 6.21
C PRO A 26 -16.00 8.58 5.16
N TRP A 27 -15.85 9.38 4.09
CA TRP A 27 -16.89 9.59 3.06
C TRP A 27 -17.30 8.31 2.32
N TYR A 28 -16.40 7.33 2.22
CA TYR A 28 -16.70 6.05 1.57
C TYR A 28 -17.61 5.15 2.41
N PHE A 29 -17.88 5.49 3.67
CA PHE A 29 -18.91 4.83 4.48
C PHE A 29 -20.30 5.48 4.38
N ASP A 30 -20.45 6.55 3.59
CA ASP A 30 -21.74 7.21 3.46
C ASP A 30 -22.77 6.32 2.73
N PRO A 31 -24.00 6.22 3.25
CA PRO A 31 -25.09 5.56 2.54
C PRO A 31 -25.30 6.20 1.16
N GLY A 32 -25.31 5.37 0.11
CA GLY A 32 -25.55 5.83 -1.25
C GLY A 32 -24.34 6.45 -1.95
N HIS A 33 -23.14 6.35 -1.37
CA HIS A 33 -21.91 6.73 -2.05
C HIS A 33 -21.78 6.05 -3.44
N ASP A 34 -21.18 6.78 -4.37
CA ASP A 34 -20.97 6.34 -5.74
C ASP A 34 -19.67 5.55 -5.87
N TRP A 35 -19.77 4.23 -6.01
CA TRP A 35 -18.62 3.34 -6.04
C TRP A 35 -17.97 3.33 -7.41
N TRP A 36 -16.66 3.52 -7.46
CA TRP A 36 -15.90 3.29 -8.69
C TRP A 36 -15.78 1.78 -8.94
N ASP A 37 -16.33 1.31 -10.05
CA ASP A 37 -16.39 -0.11 -10.44
C ASP A 37 -15.96 -0.28 -11.91
N PRO A 38 -14.68 0.00 -12.22
CA PRO A 38 -14.14 -0.05 -13.58
C PRO A 38 -13.88 -1.50 -14.03
N ALA A 39 -13.55 -1.67 -15.31
CA ALA A 39 -12.94 -2.92 -15.77
C ALA A 39 -11.57 -3.15 -15.09
N PRO A 40 -11.18 -4.40 -14.74
CA PRO A 40 -9.91 -4.68 -14.06
C PRO A 40 -8.67 -4.09 -14.76
N ALA A 41 -8.63 -4.11 -16.09
CA ALA A 41 -7.53 -3.53 -16.84
C ALA A 41 -7.41 -2.01 -16.66
N GLN A 42 -8.54 -1.30 -16.57
CA GLN A 42 -8.55 0.14 -16.31
C GLN A 42 -8.13 0.45 -14.88
N ALA A 43 -8.59 -0.33 -13.90
CA ALA A 43 -8.15 -0.18 -12.52
C ALA A 43 -6.64 -0.33 -12.37
N ILE A 44 -6.08 -1.41 -12.92
CA ILE A 44 -4.63 -1.66 -12.89
C ILE A 44 -3.87 -0.54 -13.61
N ALA A 45 -4.37 -0.05 -14.75
CA ALA A 45 -3.73 1.06 -15.46
C ALA A 45 -3.72 2.37 -14.64
N TYR A 46 -4.81 2.71 -13.96
CA TYR A 46 -4.91 3.92 -13.16
C TYR A 46 -4.05 3.85 -11.90
N LEU A 47 -4.10 2.71 -11.18
CA LEU A 47 -3.22 2.47 -10.04
C LEU A 47 -1.75 2.53 -10.46
N THR A 48 -1.38 1.90 -11.58
CA THR A 48 0.00 1.96 -12.11
C THR A 48 0.41 3.40 -12.41
N ARG A 49 -0.44 4.19 -13.10
CA ARG A 49 -0.15 5.60 -13.43
C ARG A 49 0.04 6.45 -12.18
N LEU A 50 -0.79 6.25 -11.15
CA LEU A 50 -0.66 6.92 -9.86
C LEU A 50 0.64 6.52 -9.14
N PHE A 51 0.95 5.22 -9.09
CA PHE A 51 2.12 4.71 -8.37
C PHE A 51 3.45 5.10 -9.03
N GLU A 52 3.50 5.13 -10.36
CA GLU A 52 4.68 5.57 -11.09
C GLU A 52 4.95 7.07 -10.91
N ASN A 53 3.91 7.90 -10.79
CA ASN A 53 4.01 9.35 -10.77
C ASN A 53 3.06 10.00 -9.74
N PRO A 54 3.28 9.78 -8.42
CA PRO A 54 2.37 10.27 -7.40
C PRO A 54 2.42 11.79 -7.23
N GLU A 55 3.57 12.43 -7.43
CA GLU A 55 3.72 13.87 -7.12
C GLU A 55 2.81 14.75 -7.99
N PRO A 56 2.78 14.63 -9.34
CA PRO A 56 1.86 15.42 -10.15
C PRO A 56 0.41 14.97 -9.99
N ALA A 57 0.17 13.67 -9.78
CA ALA A 57 -1.18 13.12 -9.65
C ALA A 57 -1.87 13.57 -8.35
N LEU A 58 -1.08 13.78 -7.29
CA LEU A 58 -1.59 14.15 -5.97
C LEU A 58 -1.29 15.62 -5.61
N GLU A 59 -0.84 16.40 -6.59
CA GLU A 59 -0.60 17.83 -6.44
C GLU A 59 -1.93 18.53 -6.07
N GLY A 60 -1.91 19.34 -5.01
CA GLY A 60 -3.08 20.07 -4.54
C GLY A 60 -3.94 19.35 -3.49
N PHE A 61 -3.74 18.06 -3.25
CA PHE A 61 -4.44 17.35 -2.16
C PHE A 61 -3.62 17.37 -0.86
N ALA A 62 -4.30 17.67 0.26
CA ALA A 62 -3.70 17.60 1.59
C ALA A 62 -3.41 16.15 2.01
N ASP A 63 -2.42 15.94 2.89
CA ASP A 63 -2.05 14.59 3.39
C ASP A 63 -3.24 13.79 3.92
N ARG A 64 -4.18 14.46 4.59
CA ARG A 64 -5.41 13.81 5.11
C ARG A 64 -6.34 13.34 3.99
N GLN A 65 -6.45 14.10 2.91
CA GLN A 65 -7.23 13.72 1.74
C GLN A 65 -6.59 12.53 1.03
N ILE A 66 -5.26 12.58 0.88
CA ILE A 66 -4.48 11.49 0.29
C ILE A 66 -4.60 10.23 1.15
N ALA A 67 -4.43 10.32 2.46
CA ALA A 67 -4.57 9.18 3.36
C ALA A 67 -5.96 8.52 3.22
N GLN A 68 -7.00 9.33 3.18
CA GLN A 68 -8.38 8.85 3.05
C GLN A 68 -8.65 8.25 1.66
N GLY A 69 -8.17 8.86 0.59
CA GLY A 69 -8.34 8.37 -0.78
C GLY A 69 -7.52 7.10 -1.05
N LEU A 70 -6.30 6.99 -0.52
CA LEU A 70 -5.53 5.75 -0.59
C LEU A 70 -6.23 4.65 0.19
N THR A 71 -6.71 4.94 1.41
CA THR A 71 -7.50 3.97 2.18
C THR A 71 -8.71 3.51 1.38
N TYR A 72 -9.45 4.42 0.75
CA TYR A 72 -10.55 4.06 -0.14
C TYR A 72 -10.11 3.11 -1.27
N LEU A 73 -9.02 3.42 -1.97
CA LEU A 73 -8.60 2.68 -3.17
C LEU A 73 -7.99 1.31 -2.86
N VAL A 74 -7.20 1.21 -1.79
CA VAL A 74 -6.45 -0.02 -1.49
C VAL A 74 -7.19 -0.93 -0.51
N ASN A 75 -8.01 -0.40 0.39
CA ASN A 75 -8.69 -1.22 1.39
C ASN A 75 -9.97 -1.82 0.79
N THR A 76 -9.98 -3.13 0.61
CA THR A 76 -11.13 -3.89 0.07
C THR A 76 -12.42 -3.72 0.86
N MET A 77 -12.35 -3.38 2.15
CA MET A 77 -13.52 -3.04 2.97
C MET A 77 -14.04 -1.62 2.71
N ALA A 78 -13.22 -0.75 2.12
CA ALA A 78 -13.50 0.64 1.82
C ALA A 78 -13.80 0.92 0.34
N SER A 79 -13.32 0.09 -0.60
CA SER A 79 -13.64 0.10 -2.05
C SER A 79 -14.70 -0.94 -2.46
N GLY A 80 -15.03 -1.89 -1.58
CA GLY A 80 -15.68 -3.15 -1.97
C GLY A 80 -14.65 -4.13 -2.55
N ASP A 81 -14.88 -5.45 -2.41
CA ASP A 81 -13.95 -6.47 -2.95
C ASP A 81 -13.87 -6.37 -4.47
N SER A 82 -12.90 -5.61 -4.95
CA SER A 82 -12.83 -5.20 -6.35
C SER A 82 -12.11 -6.25 -7.21
N GLY A 83 -11.35 -7.16 -6.58
CA GLY A 83 -10.72 -8.31 -7.24
C GLY A 83 -9.82 -7.98 -8.44
N TRP A 84 -9.43 -6.71 -8.65
CA TRP A 84 -8.81 -6.28 -9.91
C TRP A 84 -7.46 -6.96 -10.18
N PHE A 85 -6.61 -7.09 -9.15
CA PHE A 85 -5.33 -7.81 -9.25
C PHE A 85 -5.52 -9.32 -9.42
N CYS A 86 -6.60 -9.88 -8.88
CA CYS A 86 -7.00 -11.28 -9.04
C CYS A 86 -7.54 -11.62 -10.43
N SER A 87 -7.89 -10.62 -11.25
CA SER A 87 -8.41 -10.88 -12.60
C SER A 87 -7.30 -11.36 -13.53
N THR A 88 -7.44 -12.59 -14.02
CA THR A 88 -6.55 -13.19 -15.02
C THR A 88 -6.76 -12.64 -16.43
N GLU A 89 -7.78 -11.80 -16.64
CA GLU A 89 -7.98 -11.04 -17.88
C GLU A 89 -6.92 -9.95 -18.05
N VAL A 90 -6.35 -9.46 -16.94
CA VAL A 90 -5.26 -8.49 -16.98
C VAL A 90 -3.94 -9.24 -17.24
N PRO A 91 -3.20 -8.90 -18.32
CA PRO A 91 -1.93 -9.56 -18.61
C PRO A 91 -0.97 -9.47 -17.42
N VAL A 92 -0.31 -10.59 -17.09
CA VAL A 92 0.60 -10.68 -15.93
C VAL A 92 1.66 -9.57 -15.93
N LYS A 93 2.15 -9.17 -17.11
CA LYS A 93 3.12 -8.07 -17.25
C LYS A 93 2.62 -6.74 -16.69
N GLU A 94 1.33 -6.42 -16.85
CA GLU A 94 0.76 -5.16 -16.36
C GLU A 94 0.51 -5.23 -14.85
N ARG A 95 0.13 -6.42 -14.34
CA ARG A 95 0.01 -6.66 -12.89
C ARG A 95 1.37 -6.56 -12.19
N ILE A 96 2.42 -7.15 -12.78
CA ILE A 96 3.80 -7.02 -12.30
C ILE A 96 4.23 -5.55 -12.28
N ARG A 97 4.04 -4.83 -13.39
CA ARG A 97 4.39 -3.40 -13.48
C ARG A 97 3.71 -2.57 -12.40
N SER A 98 2.44 -2.83 -12.12
CA SER A 98 1.70 -2.14 -11.05
C SER A 98 2.30 -2.41 -9.67
N ILE A 99 2.69 -3.66 -9.38
CA ILE A 99 3.38 -4.01 -8.12
C ILE A 99 4.75 -3.32 -8.03
N GLU A 100 5.54 -3.35 -9.11
CA GLU A 100 6.87 -2.71 -9.13
C GLU A 100 6.76 -1.18 -8.93
N ALA A 101 5.70 -0.56 -9.44
CA ALA A 101 5.44 0.87 -9.28
C ALA A 101 5.16 1.28 -7.82
N ILE A 102 4.79 0.34 -6.94
CA ILE A 102 4.64 0.63 -5.50
C ILE A 102 5.98 1.09 -4.90
N GLY A 103 7.13 0.59 -5.37
CA GLY A 103 8.44 1.03 -4.89
C GLY A 103 8.66 2.55 -5.07
N PRO A 104 8.62 3.06 -6.32
CA PRO A 104 8.63 4.51 -6.60
C PRO A 104 7.55 5.29 -5.85
N PHE A 105 6.36 4.71 -5.65
CA PHE A 105 5.30 5.35 -4.88
C PHE A 105 5.71 5.60 -3.41
N PHE A 106 6.29 4.60 -2.74
CA PHE A 106 6.82 4.76 -1.39
C PHE A 106 7.94 5.80 -1.33
N GLU A 107 8.88 5.75 -2.27
CA GLU A 107 10.00 6.68 -2.30
C GLU A 107 9.58 8.14 -2.56
N ARG A 108 8.59 8.36 -3.44
CA ARG A 108 8.19 9.70 -3.88
C ARG A 108 7.03 10.30 -3.08
N LEU A 109 6.19 9.48 -2.43
CA LEU A 109 5.07 9.96 -1.63
C LEU A 109 5.31 9.77 -0.13
N PHE A 110 5.47 8.52 0.33
CA PHE A 110 5.50 8.23 1.77
C PHE A 110 6.79 8.69 2.43
N LYS A 111 7.95 8.37 1.84
CA LYS A 111 9.25 8.77 2.40
C LYS A 111 9.35 10.28 2.71
N PRO A 112 8.97 11.21 1.80
CA PRO A 112 9.07 12.64 2.09
C PRO A 112 7.94 13.21 2.96
N ARG A 113 6.79 12.51 3.11
CA ARG A 113 5.58 13.08 3.76
C ARG A 113 5.18 12.37 5.06
N CYS A 114 5.62 11.14 5.29
CA CYS A 114 5.41 10.46 6.56
C CYS A 114 6.33 11.07 7.63
N THR A 115 5.78 11.20 8.83
CA THR A 115 6.56 11.60 10.01
C THR A 115 7.36 10.42 10.55
N PRO A 116 8.45 10.63 11.31
CA PRO A 116 9.29 9.57 11.84
C PRO A 116 8.65 8.90 13.07
N HIS A 117 7.47 8.32 12.90
CA HIS A 117 6.67 7.66 13.93
C HIS A 117 6.26 6.26 13.51
N LEU A 118 6.18 5.35 14.48
CA LEU A 118 5.80 3.95 14.34
C LEU A 118 4.30 3.80 14.57
N SER A 119 3.57 3.43 13.53
CA SER A 119 2.11 3.33 13.59
C SER A 119 1.64 2.15 14.42
N HIS A 120 2.42 1.06 14.52
CA HIS A 120 2.06 -0.10 15.36
C HIS A 120 1.98 0.25 16.85
N LEU A 121 2.57 1.38 17.26
CA LEU A 121 2.52 1.89 18.63
C LEU A 121 1.42 2.93 18.87
N SER A 122 0.64 3.28 17.83
CA SER A 122 -0.42 4.30 17.91
C SER A 122 0.07 5.64 18.46
N GLU A 123 1.24 6.10 18.02
CA GLU A 123 1.82 7.37 18.46
C GLU A 123 0.91 8.56 18.07
N VAL A 124 0.55 9.40 19.05
CA VAL A 124 -0.45 10.47 18.90
C VAL A 124 -0.03 11.54 17.88
N ASP A 125 1.28 11.73 17.70
CA ASP A 125 1.87 12.75 16.82
C ASP A 125 2.16 12.23 15.40
N ALA A 126 1.75 11.01 15.07
CA ALA A 126 1.93 10.45 13.74
C ALA A 126 1.19 11.26 12.68
N GLY A 127 1.89 11.56 11.58
CA GLY A 127 1.35 12.27 10.44
C GLY A 127 0.20 11.51 9.77
N PRO A 128 -0.70 12.20 9.04
CA PRO A 128 -1.90 11.57 8.47
C PRO A 128 -1.63 10.38 7.55
N LEU A 129 -0.48 10.34 6.89
CA LEU A 129 -0.11 9.28 5.96
C LEU A 129 0.50 8.05 6.63
N ASN A 130 0.99 8.16 7.88
CA ASN A 130 1.67 7.08 8.59
C ASN A 130 0.79 5.82 8.67
N GLY A 131 -0.49 5.97 9.02
CA GLY A 131 -1.40 4.84 9.16
C GLY A 131 -1.63 4.06 7.86
N VAL A 132 -1.93 4.73 6.74
CA VAL A 132 -2.13 4.03 5.45
C VAL A 132 -0.81 3.51 4.88
N CYS A 133 0.32 4.14 5.19
CA CYS A 133 1.64 3.63 4.87
C CYS A 133 1.89 2.30 5.60
N TYR A 134 1.71 2.29 6.92
CA TYR A 134 1.88 1.09 7.76
C TYR A 134 1.02 -0.08 7.29
N MET A 135 -0.28 0.18 7.12
CA MET A 135 -1.26 -0.86 6.75
C MET A 135 -1.21 -1.25 5.27
N TRP A 136 -0.34 -0.63 4.46
CA TRP A 136 -0.39 -0.73 3.00
C TRP A 136 -0.54 -2.17 2.54
N TRP A 137 0.37 -3.06 2.93
CA TRP A 137 0.39 -4.46 2.50
C TRP A 137 -0.66 -5.37 3.17
N ASP A 138 -1.25 -4.94 4.29
CA ASP A 138 -2.36 -5.65 4.95
C ASP A 138 -3.68 -5.40 4.23
N VAL A 139 -3.92 -4.14 3.87
CA VAL A 139 -5.18 -3.75 3.24
C VAL A 139 -5.13 -3.84 1.73
N PHE A 140 -3.94 -3.83 1.10
CA PHE A 140 -3.78 -3.87 -0.35
C PHE A 140 -4.57 -5.04 -0.97
N PRO A 141 -5.20 -4.85 -2.14
CA PRO A 141 -5.96 -5.93 -2.76
C PRO A 141 -5.08 -7.16 -2.99
N SER A 142 -5.66 -8.35 -2.75
CA SER A 142 -4.95 -9.61 -3.00
C SER A 142 -4.36 -9.63 -4.41
N LEU A 143 -3.06 -9.93 -4.50
CA LEU A 143 -2.33 -9.85 -5.78
C LEU A 143 -2.79 -10.91 -6.79
N ALA A 144 -3.31 -12.03 -6.30
CA ALA A 144 -3.87 -13.11 -7.11
C ALA A 144 -4.70 -14.08 -6.26
N LEU A 145 -5.54 -14.88 -6.92
CA LEU A 145 -6.18 -16.05 -6.30
C LEU A 145 -5.19 -17.20 -6.17
N ALA A 146 -5.47 -18.14 -5.25
CA ALA A 146 -4.64 -19.33 -5.04
C ALA A 146 -4.47 -20.21 -6.31
N THR A 147 -5.40 -20.12 -7.25
CA THR A 147 -5.40 -20.86 -8.52
C THR A 147 -4.70 -20.14 -9.67
N ASP A 148 -4.23 -18.89 -9.49
CA ASP A 148 -3.53 -18.16 -10.54
C ASP A 148 -2.13 -18.76 -10.78
N PRO A 149 -1.79 -19.21 -12.00
CA PRO A 149 -0.48 -19.78 -12.30
C PRO A 149 0.68 -18.77 -12.11
N ASN A 150 0.40 -17.47 -12.10
CA ASN A 150 1.39 -16.41 -11.91
C ASN A 150 1.55 -15.99 -10.45
N LEU A 151 0.81 -16.57 -9.51
CA LEU A 151 0.88 -16.23 -8.09
C LEU A 151 2.33 -16.22 -7.54
N PRO A 152 3.19 -17.22 -7.82
CA PRO A 152 4.57 -17.18 -7.34
C PRO A 152 5.36 -16.00 -7.89
N THR A 153 5.15 -15.63 -9.16
CA THR A 153 5.83 -14.51 -9.83
C THR A 153 5.38 -13.17 -9.25
N LEU A 154 4.08 -13.00 -9.00
CA LEU A 154 3.51 -11.78 -8.41
C LEU A 154 3.98 -11.60 -6.97
N HIS A 155 4.02 -12.68 -6.19
CA HIS A 155 4.56 -12.64 -4.82
C HIS A 155 6.07 -12.35 -4.79
N ASP A 156 6.85 -12.94 -5.70
CA ASP A 156 8.28 -12.63 -5.80
C ASP A 156 8.50 -11.13 -6.13
N CYS A 157 7.68 -10.58 -7.02
CA CYS A 157 7.68 -9.15 -7.33
C CYS A 157 7.37 -8.29 -6.09
N ALA A 158 6.35 -8.66 -5.31
CA ALA A 158 5.99 -7.95 -4.08
C ALA A 158 7.10 -8.03 -3.03
N LEU A 159 7.71 -9.20 -2.82
CA LEU A 159 8.85 -9.38 -1.92
C LEU A 159 10.04 -8.50 -2.32
N ARG A 160 10.40 -8.47 -3.61
CA ARG A 160 11.47 -7.58 -4.13
C ARG A 160 11.12 -6.10 -3.94
N THR A 161 9.85 -5.74 -4.03
CA THR A 161 9.38 -4.37 -3.80
C THR A 161 9.53 -4.01 -2.32
N MET A 162 9.06 -4.86 -1.40
CA MET A 162 9.24 -4.67 0.05
C MET A 162 10.73 -4.62 0.45
N GLN A 163 11.57 -5.46 -0.14
CA GLN A 163 13.03 -5.43 0.07
C GLN A 163 13.63 -4.08 -0.32
N ARG A 164 13.15 -3.43 -1.38
CA ARG A 164 13.61 -2.07 -1.74
C ARG A 164 13.05 -1.04 -0.78
N THR A 165 11.78 -1.14 -0.41
CA THR A 165 11.10 -0.21 0.49
C THR A 165 11.72 -0.21 1.89
N VAL A 166 12.13 -1.36 2.42
CA VAL A 166 12.76 -1.45 3.75
C VAL A 166 14.16 -0.82 3.80
N GLN A 167 14.75 -0.52 2.64
CA GLN A 167 16.03 0.17 2.52
C GLN A 167 15.87 1.69 2.35
N LEU A 168 14.64 2.21 2.38
CA LEU A 168 14.42 3.65 2.39
C LEU A 168 14.75 4.21 3.78
N ASP A 169 15.47 5.33 3.82
CA ASP A 169 15.73 6.10 5.04
C ASP A 169 14.45 6.84 5.49
N SER A 170 13.49 6.07 6.00
CA SER A 170 12.20 6.51 6.53
C SER A 170 11.61 5.41 7.39
N ILE A 171 11.53 5.65 8.70
CA ILE A 171 11.07 4.65 9.68
C ILE A 171 9.66 4.12 9.36
N ALA A 172 8.76 4.97 8.83
CA ALA A 172 7.41 4.58 8.46
C ALA A 172 7.38 3.65 7.22
N CYS A 173 8.24 3.92 6.23
CA CYS A 173 8.37 3.05 5.05
C CYS A 173 8.99 1.70 5.43
N GLN A 174 10.00 1.72 6.31
CA GLN A 174 10.63 0.52 6.84
C GLN A 174 9.62 -0.34 7.61
N GLU A 175 8.87 0.28 8.52
CA GLU A 175 7.80 -0.37 9.28
C GLU A 175 6.75 -1.03 8.37
N SER A 176 6.27 -0.31 7.35
CA SER A 176 5.33 -0.84 6.36
C SER A 176 5.87 -2.07 5.63
N ALA A 177 7.13 -2.02 5.16
CA ALA A 177 7.74 -3.14 4.46
C ALA A 177 7.92 -4.36 5.39
N LEU A 178 8.34 -4.15 6.64
CA LEU A 178 8.45 -5.21 7.64
C LEU A 178 7.08 -5.83 7.95
N HIS A 179 6.04 -5.01 8.09
CA HIS A 179 4.67 -5.48 8.28
C HIS A 179 4.22 -6.40 7.13
N GLY A 180 4.42 -5.97 5.88
CA GLY A 180 4.12 -6.79 4.70
C GLY A 180 4.94 -8.08 4.63
N LEU A 181 6.25 -8.03 4.96
CA LEU A 181 7.11 -9.20 5.00
C LEU A 181 6.62 -10.23 6.02
N GLY A 182 6.13 -9.80 7.18
CA GLY A 182 5.55 -10.67 8.19
C GLY A 182 4.32 -11.44 7.69
N HIS A 183 3.43 -10.79 6.91
CA HIS A 183 2.31 -11.47 6.27
C HIS A 183 2.74 -12.55 5.25
N TRP A 184 3.89 -12.36 4.60
CA TRP A 184 4.44 -13.31 3.62
C TRP A 184 5.27 -14.44 4.25
N GLN A 185 5.66 -14.28 5.52
CA GLN A 185 6.52 -15.20 6.24
C GLN A 185 6.03 -16.66 6.19
N PRO A 186 4.74 -16.99 6.39
CA PRO A 186 4.30 -18.39 6.40
C PRO A 186 4.56 -19.14 5.09
N LYS A 187 4.64 -18.42 3.96
CA LYS A 187 4.85 -19.00 2.62
C LYS A 187 6.29 -18.83 2.10
N TYR A 188 7.02 -17.83 2.58
CA TYR A 188 8.33 -17.43 2.04
C TYR A 188 9.40 -17.28 3.12
N GLN A 189 9.40 -18.18 4.11
CA GLN A 189 10.24 -18.12 5.31
C GLN A 189 11.70 -17.73 5.04
N GLU A 190 12.38 -18.44 4.12
CA GLU A 190 13.80 -18.20 3.81
C GLU A 190 14.04 -16.81 3.18
N LYS A 191 13.18 -16.39 2.24
CA LYS A 191 13.31 -15.08 1.58
C LYS A 191 13.02 -13.94 2.55
N VAL A 192 11.98 -14.08 3.37
CA VAL A 192 11.61 -13.09 4.38
C VAL A 192 12.71 -12.94 5.42
N ALA A 193 13.23 -14.06 5.94
CA ALA A 193 14.36 -14.06 6.86
C ALA A 193 15.58 -13.33 6.28
N ALA A 194 15.99 -13.67 5.05
CA ALA A 194 17.13 -13.03 4.41
C ALA A 194 16.94 -11.50 4.26
N ILE A 195 15.76 -11.05 3.82
CA ILE A 195 15.48 -9.62 3.66
C ILE A 195 15.54 -8.87 5.00
N ILE A 196 14.99 -9.46 6.06
CA ILE A 196 14.97 -8.84 7.40
C ILE A 196 16.37 -8.86 8.02
N ASP A 197 17.12 -9.95 7.88
CA ASP A 197 18.48 -10.08 8.37
C ASP A 197 19.39 -9.03 7.69
N ASP A 198 19.29 -8.88 6.36
CA ASP A 198 19.99 -7.82 5.60
C ASP A 198 19.63 -6.40 6.10
N PHE A 199 18.36 -6.17 6.47
CA PHE A 199 17.92 -4.89 7.03
C PHE A 199 18.53 -4.64 8.42
N CYS A 200 18.48 -5.63 9.33
CA CYS A 200 19.06 -5.50 10.67
C CYS A 200 20.59 -5.29 10.63
N GLU A 201 21.28 -5.91 9.68
CA GLU A 201 22.71 -5.71 9.45
C GLU A 201 23.03 -4.32 8.86
N ALA A 202 22.18 -3.81 7.96
CA ALA A 202 22.37 -2.51 7.33
C ALA A 202 22.02 -1.33 8.26
N TYR A 203 21.08 -1.51 9.20
CA TYR A 203 20.59 -0.47 10.10
C TYR A 203 20.64 -0.87 11.59
N PRO A 204 21.83 -1.22 12.12
CA PRO A 204 21.95 -1.71 13.51
C PRO A 204 21.61 -0.64 14.55
N ASP A 205 21.72 0.64 14.19
CA ASP A 205 21.49 1.79 15.09
C ASP A 205 20.13 2.49 14.86
N THR A 206 19.20 1.86 14.12
CA THR A 206 17.83 2.39 13.97
C THR A 206 17.04 2.30 15.27
N ASP A 207 15.80 2.81 15.28
CA ASP A 207 14.93 2.76 16.45
C ASP A 207 14.82 1.31 17.00
N PRO A 208 15.21 1.04 18.26
CA PRO A 208 15.15 -0.30 18.83
C PRO A 208 13.74 -0.92 18.79
N ARG A 209 12.70 -0.09 18.79
CA ARG A 209 11.30 -0.53 18.67
C ARG A 209 11.02 -1.07 17.26
N LEU A 210 11.62 -0.48 16.23
CA LEU A 210 11.54 -0.99 14.86
C LEU A 210 12.33 -2.29 14.70
N LEU A 211 13.52 -2.42 15.32
CA LEU A 211 14.28 -3.67 15.31
C LEU A 211 13.51 -4.81 16.01
N ALA A 212 12.88 -4.52 17.16
CA ALA A 212 12.00 -5.49 17.84
C ALA A 212 10.79 -5.89 16.96
N TYR A 213 10.25 -4.94 16.20
CA TYR A 213 9.21 -5.21 15.22
C TYR A 213 9.70 -6.09 14.06
N ALA A 214 10.92 -5.83 13.56
CA ALA A 214 11.55 -6.64 12.52
C ALA A 214 11.71 -8.10 12.94
N GLU A 215 12.19 -8.36 14.16
CA GLU A 215 12.29 -9.71 14.73
C GLU A 215 10.92 -10.42 14.85
N SER A 216 9.88 -9.66 15.20
CA SER A 216 8.51 -10.19 15.26
C SER A 216 8.00 -10.55 13.85
N ALA A 217 8.18 -9.65 12.89
CA ALA A 217 7.82 -9.86 11.49
C ALA A 217 8.57 -11.04 10.87
N ARG A 218 9.84 -11.25 11.23
CA ARG A 218 10.65 -12.40 10.83
C ARG A 218 10.03 -13.74 11.23
N CYS A 219 9.24 -13.75 12.30
CA CYS A 219 8.47 -14.91 12.78
C CYS A 219 7.02 -14.94 12.28
N GLY A 220 6.63 -14.02 11.40
CA GLY A 220 5.26 -13.88 10.91
C GLY A 220 4.30 -13.24 11.92
N CYS A 221 4.82 -12.55 12.93
CA CYS A 221 4.02 -11.86 13.94
C CYS A 221 3.99 -10.36 13.64
N VAL A 222 2.84 -9.88 13.17
CA VAL A 222 2.57 -8.47 12.86
C VAL A 222 1.26 -8.02 13.49
N LEU A 223 1.16 -6.73 13.81
CA LEU A 223 0.08 -6.13 14.60
C LEU A 223 -0.93 -5.35 13.76
#